data_AF-A0A934ZSZ7-F1
#
_entry.id   AF-A0A934ZSZ7-F1
#
_cell.length_a   1.000
_cell.length_b   1.000
_cell.length_c   1.000
_cell.angle_alpha   90.00
_cell.angle_beta   90.00
_cell.angle_gamma   90.00
#
_symmetry.space_group_name_H-M   'P 1'
#
loop_
_entity.id
_entity.type
_entity.pdbx_description
1 polymer ?
#
loop_
_entity_poly.entity_id
_entity_poly.type
_entity_poly.pdbx_seq_one_letter_code
_entity_poly.pdbx_strand_id
1 'polypeptide(L)'
;MTGQRSMGPFPEVANPKVKSANATQNFNDINTWAEWLKMDGHPGNYVSRGFGVKLRSMDGMPAEWTAIMRDRYPRELADARGYILGAK
;
A
#
# COMPACT_ATOMS: atom_id res chain seq x y z
N MET A 1 -17.24 -8.29 -2.82
CA MET A 1 -17.28 -6.82 -2.95
C MET A 1 -15.95 -6.32 -2.41
N THR A 2 -15.02 -6.02 -3.31
CA THR A 2 -13.70 -5.45 -3.00
C THR A 2 -13.87 -3.94 -3.01
N GLY A 3 -13.44 -3.26 -1.96
CA GLY A 3 -13.69 -1.83 -1.78
C GLY A 3 -12.47 -1.13 -1.23
N GLN A 4 -11.86 -0.28 -2.05
CA GLN A 4 -10.78 0.61 -1.63
C GLN A 4 -11.28 2.05 -1.70
N ARG A 5 -11.07 2.79 -0.61
CA ARG A 5 -11.43 4.21 -0.52
C ARG A 5 -10.24 5.00 -0.05
N SER A 6 -9.93 6.06 -0.80
CA SER A 6 -9.00 7.11 -0.38
C SER A 6 -9.79 8.35 0.00
N MET A 7 -9.45 8.96 1.13
CA MET A 7 -10.06 10.20 1.62
C MET A 7 -8.95 11.23 1.87
N GLY A 8 -9.23 12.50 1.62
CA GLY A 8 -8.27 13.59 1.83
C GLY A 8 -9.00 14.92 2.11
N PRO A 9 -8.28 15.95 2.59
CA PRO A 9 -8.88 17.23 2.92
C PRO A 9 -9.30 17.99 1.65
N PHE A 10 -10.58 18.34 1.57
CA PHE A 10 -11.13 19.04 0.40
C PHE A 10 -10.37 20.32 0.00
N PRO A 11 -9.89 21.18 0.93
CA PRO A 11 -9.13 22.38 0.55
C PRO A 11 -7.84 22.06 -0.22
N GLU A 12 -7.17 20.94 0.09
CA GLU A 12 -5.98 20.52 -0.66
C GLU A 12 -6.34 19.99 -2.05
N VAL A 13 -7.43 19.22 -2.14
CA VAL A 13 -7.92 18.65 -3.41
C VAL A 13 -8.43 19.74 -4.35
N ALA A 14 -9.08 20.77 -3.83
CA ALA A 14 -9.61 21.88 -4.61
C ALA A 14 -8.54 22.88 -5.06
N ASN A 15 -7.32 22.82 -4.50
CA ASN A 15 -6.24 23.76 -4.80
C ASN A 15 -5.32 23.22 -5.92
N PRO A 16 -5.32 23.79 -7.14
CA PRO A 16 -4.51 23.30 -8.25
C PRO A 16 -2.99 23.47 -8.04
N LYS A 17 -2.57 24.26 -7.05
CA LYS A 17 -1.16 24.40 -6.66
C LYS A 17 -0.68 23.21 -5.83
N VAL A 18 -1.57 22.48 -5.16
CA VAL A 18 -1.23 21.26 -4.43
C VAL A 18 -1.10 20.11 -5.42
N LYS A 19 0.13 19.60 -5.60
CA LYS A 19 0.41 18.47 -6.51
C LYS A 19 0.31 17.10 -5.84
N SER A 20 0.14 17.08 -4.53
CA SER A 20 0.17 15.87 -3.72
C SER A 20 -0.55 16.13 -2.39
N ALA A 21 -1.85 15.82 -2.35
CA ALA A 21 -2.66 16.01 -1.14
C ALA A 21 -2.35 14.95 -0.07
N ASN A 22 -2.58 15.30 1.19
CA ASN A 22 -2.68 14.34 2.28
C ASN A 22 -3.83 13.36 2.01
N ALA A 23 -3.64 12.09 2.37
CA ALA A 23 -4.64 11.07 2.15
C ALA A 23 -4.58 9.98 3.22
N THR A 24 -5.75 9.48 3.59
CA THR A 24 -5.94 8.21 4.30
C THR A 24 -6.51 7.20 3.33
N GLN A 25 -6.12 5.94 3.47
CA GLN A 25 -6.62 4.84 2.65
C GLN A 25 -7.17 3.74 3.53
N ASN A 26 -8.35 3.26 3.17
CA ASN A 26 -8.96 2.08 3.77
C ASN A 26 -9.30 1.08 2.66
N PHE A 27 -9.05 -0.21 2.91
CA PHE A 27 -9.44 -1.26 1.99
C PHE A 27 -10.05 -2.45 2.73
N ASN A 28 -10.98 -3.11 2.04
CA ASN A 28 -11.57 -4.39 2.43
C ASN A 28 -11.61 -5.26 1.19
N ASP A 29 -10.79 -6.31 1.18
CA ASP A 29 -10.60 -7.17 0.03
C ASP A 29 -10.93 -8.62 0.39
N ILE A 30 -11.58 -9.32 -0.53
CA ILE A 30 -11.79 -10.77 -0.46
C ILE A 30 -10.77 -11.39 -1.41
N ASN A 31 -9.82 -12.13 -0.85
CA ASN A 31 -8.66 -12.66 -1.56
C ASN A 31 -8.67 -14.19 -1.55
N THR A 32 -8.06 -14.80 -2.57
CA THR A 32 -7.74 -16.23 -2.57
C THR A 32 -6.76 -16.55 -1.44
N TRP A 33 -6.71 -17.81 -0.98
CA TRP A 33 -5.76 -18.21 0.04
C TRP A 33 -4.33 -17.85 -0.35
N ALA A 34 -3.62 -17.17 0.55
CA ALA A 34 -2.19 -16.96 0.40
C ALA A 34 -1.44 -18.28 0.65
N GLU A 35 -0.36 -18.53 -0.09
CA GLU A 35 0.38 -19.80 -0.05
C GLU A 35 0.84 -20.18 1.37
N TRP A 36 1.23 -19.19 2.18
CA TRP A 36 1.70 -19.41 3.56
C TRP A 36 0.62 -19.98 4.50
N LEU A 37 -0.66 -19.87 4.13
CA LEU A 37 -1.76 -20.46 4.90
C LEU A 37 -1.90 -21.98 4.65
N LYS A 38 -1.28 -22.54 3.60
CA LYS A 38 -1.34 -23.97 3.24
C LYS A 38 -2.77 -24.52 3.14
N MET A 39 -3.67 -23.74 2.55
CA MET A 39 -5.11 -24.06 2.43
C MET A 39 -5.46 -24.70 1.08
N ASP A 40 -4.51 -25.40 0.46
CA ASP A 40 -4.69 -26.01 -0.85
C ASP A 40 -5.84 -27.03 -0.80
N GLY A 41 -6.73 -26.98 -1.80
CA GLY A 41 -7.91 -27.85 -1.88
C GLY A 41 -9.06 -27.49 -0.94
N HIS A 42 -8.91 -26.52 -0.03
CA HIS A 42 -10.00 -26.06 0.82
C HIS A 42 -10.79 -24.92 0.16
N PRO A 43 -12.11 -25.08 -0.09
CA PRO A 43 -12.90 -24.02 -0.68
C PRO A 43 -13.00 -22.83 0.29
N GLY A 44 -12.65 -21.63 -0.17
CA GLY A 44 -12.83 -20.41 0.61
C GLY A 44 -11.96 -19.25 0.15
N ASN A 45 -12.00 -18.18 0.94
CA ASN A 45 -11.27 -16.94 0.72
C ASN A 45 -10.86 -16.36 2.07
N TYR A 46 -9.80 -15.55 2.10
CA TYR A 46 -9.49 -14.73 3.27
C TYR A 46 -9.93 -13.28 3.04
N VAL A 47 -10.28 -12.60 4.13
CA VAL A 47 -10.64 -11.19 4.10
C VAL A 47 -9.46 -10.38 4.60
N SER A 48 -8.95 -9.49 3.76
CA SER A 48 -7.94 -8.51 4.14
C SER A 48 -8.60 -7.19 4.46
N ARG A 49 -8.14 -6.55 5.53
CA ARG A 49 -8.55 -5.19 5.90
C ARG A 49 -7.32 -4.40 6.24
N GLY A 50 -7.27 -3.17 5.74
CA GLY A 50 -6.16 -2.28 6.05
C GLY A 50 -6.59 -0.83 6.11
N PHE A 51 -5.83 -0.08 6.89
CA PHE A 51 -5.98 1.33 7.16
C PHE A 51 -4.59 1.94 7.08
N GLY A 52 -4.46 3.08 6.42
CA GLY A 52 -3.17 3.71 6.21
C GLY A 52 -3.27 5.19 5.92
N VAL A 53 -2.11 5.83 5.97
CA VAL A 53 -1.91 7.22 5.56
C VAL A 53 -0.86 7.27 4.46
N LYS A 54 -0.98 8.26 3.60
CA LYS A 54 0.06 8.57 2.62
C LYS A 54 1.23 9.23 3.33
N LEU A 55 2.40 8.61 3.22
CA LEU A 55 3.64 9.16 3.72
C LEU A 55 4.29 10.09 2.69
N ARG A 56 5.09 11.04 3.18
CA ARG A 56 5.75 12.07 2.36
C ARG A 56 7.16 11.67 1.94
N SER A 57 7.80 10.75 2.68
CA SER A 57 9.14 10.25 2.44
C SER A 57 9.29 8.83 2.99
N MET A 58 10.35 8.15 2.56
CA MET A 58 10.72 6.81 3.05
C MET A 58 11.13 6.83 4.53
N ASP A 59 11.69 7.93 5.02
CA ASP A 59 12.05 8.10 6.43
C ASP A 59 10.83 8.08 7.36
N GLY A 60 9.64 8.34 6.83
CA GLY A 60 8.38 8.24 7.57
C GLY A 60 7.84 6.82 7.71
N MET A 61 8.46 5.82 7.07
CA MET A 61 8.02 4.43 7.15
C MET A 61 8.36 3.82 8.51
N PRO A 62 7.52 2.94 9.07
CA PRO A 62 7.86 2.19 10.28
C PRO A 62 9.17 1.43 10.13
N ALA A 63 9.97 1.39 11.21
CA ALA A 63 11.28 0.73 11.19
C ALA A 63 11.21 -0.74 10.76
N GLU A 64 10.17 -1.46 11.20
CA GLU A 64 9.92 -2.85 10.81
C GLU A 64 9.68 -3.00 9.31
N TRP A 65 8.88 -2.10 8.72
CA TRP A 65 8.64 -2.11 7.28
C TRP A 65 9.96 -1.92 6.51
N THR A 66 10.78 -0.95 6.94
CA THR A 66 12.07 -0.67 6.31
C THR A 66 13.03 -1.85 6.45
N ALA A 67 13.01 -2.56 7.58
CA ALA A 67 13.83 -3.76 7.77
C ALA A 67 13.41 -4.88 6.80
N ILE A 68 12.10 -5.16 6.69
CA ILE A 68 11.56 -6.18 5.77
C ILE A 68 11.89 -5.85 4.31
N MET A 69 11.73 -4.59 3.91
CA MET A 69 12.03 -4.15 2.55
C MET A 69 13.51 -4.23 2.22
N ARG A 70 14.39 -3.91 3.17
CA ARG A 70 15.83 -4.03 2.96
C ARG A 70 16.28 -5.47 2.79
N ASP A 71 15.65 -6.39 3.52
CA ASP A 71 15.94 -7.83 3.46
C ASP A 71 15.39 -8.47 2.17
N ARG A 72 14.12 -8.22 1.84
CA ARG A 72 13.41 -8.96 0.79
C ARG A 72 13.34 -8.24 -0.56
N TYR A 73 13.34 -6.91 -0.56
CA TYR A 73 13.08 -6.08 -1.73
C TYR A 73 14.08 -4.90 -1.83
N PRO A 74 15.40 -5.17 -1.81
CA PRO A 74 16.41 -4.11 -1.74
C PRO A 74 16.43 -3.21 -2.98
N ARG A 75 16.08 -3.75 -4.16
CA ARG A 75 16.02 -2.97 -5.41
C ARG A 75 14.85 -1.96 -5.36
N GLU A 76 13.69 -2.42 -4.91
CA GLU A 76 12.47 -1.63 -4.77
C GLU A 76 12.63 -0.58 -3.68
N LEU A 77 13.35 -0.88 -2.60
CA LEU A 77 13.65 0.08 -1.57
C LEU A 77 14.58 1.19 -2.07
N ALA A 78 15.56 0.86 -2.93
CA ALA A 78 16.51 1.83 -3.47
C ALA A 78 15.88 2.80 -4.48
N ASP A 79 14.94 2.35 -5.30
CA ASP A 79 14.19 3.19 -6.25
C ASP A 79 12.70 2.80 -6.32
N ALA A 80 11.96 3.14 -5.27
CA ALA A 80 10.54 2.87 -5.19
C ALA A 80 9.74 3.57 -6.31
N ARG A 81 10.19 4.76 -6.73
CA ARG A 81 9.50 5.54 -7.76
C ARG A 81 9.69 4.93 -9.15
N GLY A 82 10.92 4.57 -9.51
CA GLY A 82 11.23 3.91 -10.77
C GLY A 82 10.52 2.56 -10.89
N TYR A 83 10.46 1.80 -9.80
CA TYR A 83 9.73 0.53 -9.74
C TYR A 83 8.23 0.69 -10.05
N ILE A 84 7.55 1.63 -9.38
CA ILE A 84 6.10 1.86 -9.57
C ILE A 84 5.77 2.38 -10.97
N LEU A 85 6.63 3.23 -11.54
CA LEU A 85 6.41 3.84 -12.85
C LEU A 85 6.87 2.95 -14.02
N GLY A 86 7.38 1.74 -13.74
CA GLY A 86 7.81 0.80 -14.77
C GLY A 86 9.07 1.24 -15.53
N ALA A 87 9.95 2.03 -14.90
CA ALA A 87 11.27 2.30 -15.48
C ALA A 87 12.06 0.98 -15.50
N LYS A 88 12.38 0.52 -16.72
CA LYS A 88 13.23 -0.66 -16.97
C LYS A 88 14.61 -0.50 -16.33
#